data_AF-A0A382IZ30-F1
#
_entry.id   AF-A0A382IZ30-F1
#
_cell.length_a   1.000
_cell.length_b   1.000
_cell.length_c   1.000
_cell.angle_alpha   90.00
_cell.angle_beta   90.00
_cell.angle_gamma   90.00
#
_symmetry.space_group_name_H-M   'P 1'
#
loop_
_entity.id
_entity.type
_entity.pdbx_description
1 polymer ?
#
loop_
_entity_poly.entity_id
_entity_poly.type
_entity_poly.pdbx_seq_one_letter_code
_entity_poly.pdbx_strand_id
1 'polypeptide(L)'
;MALKGYIEGYYGRLLTWDQRSLILRKLNELNMDFYIYGPKEDIYHRIKWFEQYKDKELANFENFNENCETNGISFYYAISPGLSYGDDPKSNFNLLTSKISNFLDRGLKNFAIFLDDLENEKDEKLGELHANLIQEFSNYLDKNH
;
A
#
# COMPACT_ATOMS: atom_id res chain seq x y z
N MET A 1 -19.82 6.08 12.73
CA MET A 1 -18.94 7.27 12.79
C MET A 1 -18.13 7.28 11.50
N ALA A 2 -17.83 8.44 10.91
CA ALA A 2 -17.06 8.50 9.66
C ALA A 2 -15.55 8.39 9.95
N LEU A 3 -14.82 7.63 9.12
CA LEU A 3 -13.35 7.61 9.16
C LEU A 3 -12.80 8.88 8.49
N LYS A 4 -11.82 9.51 9.11
CA LYS A 4 -11.10 10.69 8.64
C LYS A 4 -9.63 10.34 8.53
N GLY A 5 -8.98 10.74 7.44
CA GLY A 5 -7.57 10.45 7.28
C GLY A 5 -6.97 11.15 6.08
N TYR A 6 -5.75 10.73 5.74
CA TYR A 6 -4.99 11.27 4.64
C TYR A 6 -4.53 10.15 3.70
N ILE A 7 -4.61 10.41 2.40
CA ILE A 7 -4.12 9.52 1.35
C ILE A 7 -3.04 10.25 0.54
N GLU A 8 -1.82 9.73 0.57
CA GLU A 8 -0.72 10.17 -0.30
C GLU A 8 -0.89 9.49 -1.67
N GLY A 9 -1.91 9.88 -2.46
CA GLY A 9 -2.30 9.18 -3.70
C GLY A 9 -2.11 9.95 -5.02
N TYR A 10 -1.43 11.09 -4.98
CA TYR A 10 -1.29 12.02 -6.11
C TYR A 10 -0.09 11.73 -7.04
N TYR A 11 -0.07 12.42 -8.18
CA TYR A 11 1.02 12.47 -9.16
C TYR A 11 1.94 13.68 -8.96
N GLY A 12 3.16 13.60 -9.48
CA GLY A 12 4.09 14.73 -9.64
C GLY A 12 4.87 15.13 -8.40
N ARG A 13 4.78 14.39 -7.28
CA ARG A 13 5.57 14.62 -6.08
C ARG A 13 5.76 13.33 -5.28
N LEU A 14 6.95 13.16 -4.71
CA LEU A 14 7.23 12.16 -3.67
C LEU A 14 7.64 12.90 -2.39
N LEU A 15 6.96 12.63 -1.28
CA LEU A 15 7.32 13.25 0.00
C LEU A 15 8.62 12.65 0.56
N THR A 16 9.37 13.47 1.28
CA THR A 16 10.41 12.95 2.18
C THR A 16 9.76 12.42 3.47
N TRP A 17 10.46 11.55 4.20
CA TRP A 17 9.96 11.03 5.48
C TRP A 17 9.69 12.13 6.51
N ASP A 18 10.53 13.17 6.58
CA ASP A 18 10.30 14.33 7.45
C ASP A 18 9.00 15.08 7.10
N GLN A 19 8.68 15.19 5.80
CA GLN A 19 7.42 15.78 5.35
C GLN A 19 6.22 14.91 5.74
N ARG A 20 6.36 13.58 5.68
CA ARG A 20 5.32 12.66 6.17
C ARG A 20 5.12 12.77 7.68
N SER A 21 6.20 12.93 8.46
CA SER A 21 6.11 13.15 9.91
C SER A 21 5.45 14.48 10.28
N LEU A 22 5.57 15.52 9.44
CA LEU A 22 4.80 16.77 9.61
C LEU A 22 3.30 16.53 9.44
N ILE A 23 2.91 15.75 8.44
CA ILE A 23 1.51 15.38 8.18
C ILE A 23 0.97 14.55 9.35
N LEU A 24 1.70 13.51 9.76
CA LEU A 24 1.32 12.64 10.88
C LEU A 24 1.03 13.43 12.16
N ARG A 25 1.89 14.40 12.52
CA ARG A 25 1.64 15.28 13.67
C ARG A 25 0.30 16.03 13.55
N LYS A 26 0.00 16.53 12.35
CA LYS A 26 -1.28 17.21 12.11
C LYS A 26 -2.47 16.26 12.19
N LEU A 27 -2.34 15.02 11.72
CA LEU A 27 -3.38 13.99 11.86
C LEU A 27 -3.68 13.70 13.34
N ASN A 28 -2.64 13.57 14.16
CA ASN A 28 -2.79 13.35 15.60
C ASN A 28 -3.49 14.55 16.28
N GLU A 29 -3.02 15.78 16.03
CA GLU A 29 -3.63 17.00 16.59
C GLU A 29 -5.14 17.12 16.25
N LEU A 30 -5.55 16.58 15.10
CA LEU A 30 -6.93 16.61 14.62
C LEU A 30 -7.75 15.36 14.98
N ASN A 31 -7.17 14.42 15.75
CA ASN A 31 -7.77 13.12 16.08
C ASN A 31 -8.34 12.43 14.82
N MET A 32 -7.50 12.30 13.79
CA MET A 32 -7.81 11.52 12.59
C MET A 32 -7.47 10.04 12.81
N ASP A 33 -7.90 9.20 11.88
CA ASP A 33 -7.91 7.75 12.05
C ASP A 33 -6.79 7.06 11.25
N PHE A 34 -6.43 7.57 10.06
CA PHE A 34 -5.51 6.84 9.17
C PHE A 34 -4.61 7.69 8.28
N TYR A 35 -3.52 7.06 7.84
CA TYR A 35 -2.64 7.50 6.74
C TYR A 35 -2.49 6.36 5.72
N ILE A 36 -2.76 6.62 4.44
CA ILE A 36 -2.52 5.67 3.34
C ILE A 36 -1.35 6.15 2.48
N TYR A 37 -0.30 5.33 2.39
CA TYR A 37 0.83 5.51 1.49
C TYR A 37 0.51 4.90 0.12
N GLY A 38 0.38 5.70 -0.93
CA GLY A 38 0.32 5.20 -2.30
C GLY A 38 0.73 6.25 -3.35
N PRO A 39 1.86 6.97 -3.17
CA PRO A 39 2.26 8.02 -4.09
C PRO A 39 2.57 7.41 -5.46
N LYS A 40 2.03 8.00 -6.52
CA LYS A 40 2.17 7.45 -7.88
C LYS A 40 3.62 7.53 -8.39
N GLU A 41 4.42 8.44 -7.83
CA GLU A 41 5.85 8.60 -8.15
C GLU A 41 6.76 7.57 -7.48
N ASP A 42 6.27 6.79 -6.50
CA ASP A 42 7.03 5.66 -6.00
C ASP A 42 6.95 4.51 -6.99
N ILE A 43 8.06 4.28 -7.69
CA ILE A 43 8.16 3.22 -8.69
C ILE A 43 7.88 1.84 -8.11
N TYR A 44 8.25 1.60 -6.84
CA TYR A 44 8.03 0.31 -6.18
C TYR A 44 6.58 0.17 -5.69
N HIS A 45 5.82 1.24 -5.59
CA HIS A 45 4.39 1.15 -5.35
C HIS A 45 3.63 0.72 -6.61
N ARG A 46 4.06 1.17 -7.81
CA ARG A 46 3.26 1.07 -9.04
C ARG A 46 3.95 0.39 -10.23
N ILE A 47 5.02 0.97 -10.78
CA ILE A 47 5.62 0.51 -12.05
C ILE A 47 6.41 -0.79 -11.86
N LYS A 48 7.24 -0.83 -10.82
CA LYS A 48 8.07 -1.95 -10.38
C LYS A 48 7.48 -2.55 -9.11
N TRP A 49 6.16 -2.71 -9.09
CA TRP A 49 5.43 -3.15 -7.90
C TRP A 49 5.93 -4.51 -7.38
N PHE A 50 6.45 -5.37 -8.25
CA PHE A 50 7.02 -6.68 -7.93
C PHE A 50 8.47 -6.64 -7.39
N GLU A 51 9.20 -5.53 -7.52
CA GLU A 51 10.56 -5.40 -6.99
C GLU A 51 10.52 -5.07 -5.48
N GLN A 52 11.47 -5.62 -4.71
CA GLN A 52 11.60 -5.33 -3.28
C GLN A 52 12.21 -3.94 -3.06
N TYR A 53 11.78 -3.26 -2.00
CA TYR A 53 12.51 -2.11 -1.47
C TYR A 53 13.82 -2.58 -0.83
N LYS A 54 14.82 -1.69 -0.78
CA LYS A 54 16.05 -1.98 -0.03
C LYS A 54 15.79 -1.92 1.48
N ASP A 55 16.60 -2.61 2.27
CA ASP A 55 16.45 -2.62 3.74
C ASP A 55 16.42 -1.22 4.36
N LYS A 56 17.25 -0.30 3.86
CA LYS A 56 17.26 1.10 4.33
C LYS A 56 15.92 1.80 4.07
N GLU A 57 15.25 1.50 2.97
CA GLU A 57 13.94 2.07 2.64
C GLU A 57 12.86 1.46 3.52
N LEU A 58 12.89 0.13 3.68
CA LEU A 58 11.97 -0.61 4.54
C LEU A 58 12.06 -0.17 6.01
N ALA A 59 13.26 0.13 6.52
CA ALA A 59 13.43 0.68 7.87
C ALA A 59 12.71 2.03 8.05
N ASN A 60 12.53 2.82 6.99
CA ASN A 60 11.74 4.06 7.12
C ASN A 60 10.24 3.77 7.22
N PHE A 61 9.74 2.75 6.51
CA PHE A 61 8.35 2.31 6.64
C PHE A 61 8.06 1.78 8.04
N GLU A 62 8.97 0.97 8.59
CA GLU A 62 8.91 0.47 9.97
C GLU A 62 8.84 1.62 10.98
N ASN A 63 9.83 2.53 10.96
CA ASN A 63 9.86 3.69 11.85
C ASN A 63 8.60 4.58 11.71
N PHE A 64 8.09 4.75 10.49
CA PHE A 64 6.89 5.56 10.26
C PHE A 64 5.63 4.85 10.76
N ASN A 65 5.54 3.51 10.60
CA ASN A 65 4.45 2.70 11.13
C ASN A 65 4.40 2.76 12.66
N GLU A 66 5.53 2.58 13.34
CA GLU A 66 5.62 2.68 14.80
C GLU A 66 5.18 4.06 15.31
N ASN A 67 5.57 5.12 14.61
CA ASN A 67 5.15 6.48 14.94
C ASN A 67 3.65 6.66 14.73
N CYS A 68 3.09 6.14 13.64
CA CYS A 68 1.65 6.13 13.42
C CYS A 68 0.90 5.40 14.56
N GLU A 69 1.33 4.20 14.92
CA GLU A 69 0.72 3.40 16.01
C GLU A 69 0.76 4.15 17.36
N THR A 70 1.90 4.78 17.68
CA THR A 70 2.06 5.56 18.93
C THR A 70 1.11 6.77 18.99
N ASN A 71 0.70 7.30 17.84
CA ASN A 71 -0.24 8.42 17.73
C ASN A 71 -1.69 7.97 17.48
N GLY A 72 -1.98 6.66 17.56
CA GLY A 72 -3.31 6.12 17.32
C GLY A 72 -3.78 6.24 15.86
N ILE A 73 -2.85 6.39 14.91
CA ILE A 73 -3.13 6.49 13.47
C ILE A 73 -2.86 5.14 12.82
N SER A 74 -3.84 4.58 12.12
CA SER A 74 -3.63 3.38 11.32
C SER A 74 -2.87 3.71 10.04
N PHE A 75 -1.67 3.15 9.90
CA PHE A 75 -0.86 3.28 8.69
C PHE A 75 -1.16 2.15 7.71
N TYR A 76 -1.46 2.50 6.47
CA TYR A 76 -1.67 1.57 5.36
C TYR A 76 -0.60 1.73 4.31
N TYR A 77 0.06 0.63 3.94
CA TYR A 77 0.84 0.57 2.71
C TYR A 77 -0.06 0.14 1.54
N ALA A 78 -0.25 1.01 0.56
CA ALA A 78 -0.93 0.64 -0.68
C ALA A 78 0.08 0.06 -1.68
N ILE A 79 -0.40 -0.81 -2.57
CA ILE A 79 0.32 -1.30 -3.75
C ILE A 79 -0.59 -1.25 -4.98
N SER A 80 -0.02 -0.87 -6.12
CA SER A 80 -0.74 -0.71 -7.39
C SER A 80 -0.25 -1.74 -8.44
N PRO A 81 -0.65 -3.02 -8.37
CA PRO A 81 -0.12 -4.06 -9.25
C PRO A 81 -0.79 -4.09 -10.64
N GLY A 82 -1.88 -3.32 -10.83
CA GLY A 82 -2.79 -3.47 -11.98
C GLY A 82 -2.19 -3.29 -13.36
N LEU A 83 -1.03 -2.62 -13.49
CA LEU A 83 -0.37 -2.41 -14.79
C LEU A 83 0.11 -3.71 -15.46
N SER A 84 0.51 -4.71 -14.67
CA SER A 84 1.05 -5.97 -15.19
C SER A 84 0.58 -7.22 -14.44
N TYR A 85 -0.25 -7.07 -13.41
CA TYR A 85 -0.76 -8.22 -12.65
C TYR A 85 -1.48 -9.25 -13.54
N GLY A 86 -2.26 -8.76 -14.51
CA GLY A 86 -3.05 -9.60 -15.42
C GLY A 86 -2.24 -10.46 -16.40
N ASP A 87 -0.96 -10.17 -16.60
CA ASP A 87 -0.12 -10.87 -17.58
C ASP A 87 0.12 -12.34 -17.18
N ASP A 88 0.35 -12.59 -15.88
CA ASP A 88 0.44 -13.91 -15.28
C ASP A 88 -0.01 -13.83 -13.81
N PRO A 89 -1.34 -13.85 -13.54
CA PRO A 89 -1.88 -13.62 -12.20
C PRO A 89 -1.31 -14.58 -11.15
N LYS A 90 -1.04 -15.83 -11.52
CA LYS A 90 -0.53 -16.84 -10.59
C LYS A 90 0.90 -16.53 -10.18
N SER A 91 1.78 -16.24 -11.13
CA SER A 91 3.16 -15.85 -10.83
C SER A 91 3.22 -14.51 -10.10
N ASN A 92 2.42 -13.54 -10.56
CA ASN A 92 2.35 -12.21 -10.00
C ASN A 92 1.81 -12.19 -8.56
N PHE A 93 0.89 -13.09 -8.20
CA PHE A 93 0.45 -13.21 -6.82
C PHE A 93 1.58 -13.66 -5.87
N ASN A 94 2.50 -14.52 -6.33
CA ASN A 94 3.68 -14.89 -5.53
C ASN A 94 4.63 -13.70 -5.34
N LEU A 95 4.82 -12.87 -6.37
CA LEU A 95 5.63 -11.65 -6.28
C LEU A 95 4.99 -10.63 -5.33
N LEU A 96 3.67 -10.45 -5.42
CA LEU A 96 2.89 -9.58 -4.55
C LEU A 96 3.06 -10.00 -3.09
N THR A 97 2.79 -11.26 -2.78
CA THR A 97 2.87 -11.79 -1.41
C THR A 97 4.30 -11.79 -0.88
N SER A 98 5.32 -12.06 -1.70
CA SER A 98 6.73 -11.93 -1.30
C SER A 98 7.12 -10.51 -0.93
N LYS A 99 6.52 -9.50 -1.56
CA LYS A 99 6.73 -8.10 -1.16
C LYS A 99 5.98 -7.74 0.11
N ILE A 100 4.75 -8.18 0.23
CA ILE A 100 3.92 -7.91 1.40
C ILE A 100 4.49 -8.60 2.64
N SER A 101 5.06 -9.81 2.51
CA SER A 101 5.73 -10.49 3.62
C SER A 101 6.87 -9.67 4.20
N ASN A 102 7.66 -8.97 3.37
CA ASN A 102 8.74 -8.09 3.86
C ASN A 102 8.23 -6.93 4.71
N PHE A 103 7.02 -6.43 4.43
CA PHE A 103 6.38 -5.41 5.26
C PHE A 103 5.79 -6.00 6.54
N LEU A 104 5.15 -7.17 6.45
CA LEU A 104 4.64 -7.92 7.61
C LEU A 104 5.78 -8.23 8.61
N ASP A 105 6.92 -8.72 8.12
CA ASP A 105 8.12 -9.03 8.92
C ASP A 105 8.67 -7.80 9.68
N ARG A 106 8.30 -6.59 9.23
CA ARG A 106 8.68 -5.30 9.82
C ARG A 106 7.52 -4.64 10.59
N GLY A 107 6.50 -5.43 10.94
CA GLY A 107 5.41 -5.02 11.82
C GLY A 107 4.29 -4.20 11.17
N LEU A 108 4.32 -3.99 9.85
CA LEU A 108 3.19 -3.36 9.17
C LEU A 108 2.01 -4.32 9.10
N LYS A 109 0.82 -3.80 9.37
CA LYS A 109 -0.41 -4.61 9.54
C LYS A 109 -1.47 -4.33 8.50
N ASN A 110 -1.51 -3.09 8.00
CA ASN A 110 -2.60 -2.65 7.13
C ASN A 110 -2.12 -2.40 5.71
N PHE A 111 -2.87 -2.93 4.75
CA PHE A 111 -2.52 -2.89 3.34
C PHE A 111 -3.72 -2.44 2.50
N ALA A 112 -3.44 -1.88 1.32
CA ALA A 112 -4.46 -1.54 0.33
C ALA A 112 -4.01 -1.95 -1.07
N ILE A 113 -4.94 -2.40 -1.91
CA ILE A 113 -4.71 -2.65 -3.33
C ILE A 113 -5.35 -1.52 -4.13
N PHE A 114 -4.57 -0.86 -4.97
CA PHE A 114 -5.02 0.18 -5.88
C PHE A 114 -5.04 -0.35 -7.32
N LEU A 115 -6.18 -0.16 -7.99
CA LEU A 115 -6.43 -0.60 -9.37
C LEU A 115 -6.99 0.56 -10.20
N ASP A 116 -6.51 1.78 -9.91
CA ASP A 116 -6.87 3.04 -10.55
C ASP A 116 -5.91 3.39 -11.70
N ASP A 117 -6.40 4.22 -12.62
CA ASP A 117 -5.65 4.72 -13.79
C ASP A 117 -5.04 3.58 -14.63
N LEU A 118 -5.86 2.59 -14.94
CA LEU A 118 -5.53 1.46 -15.82
C LEU A 118 -6.17 1.65 -17.20
N GLU A 119 -5.42 1.30 -18.25
CA GLU A 119 -5.86 1.45 -19.66
C GLU A 119 -6.59 0.20 -20.21
N ASN A 120 -6.87 -0.79 -19.36
CA ASN A 120 -7.53 -2.03 -19.76
C ASN A 120 -8.95 -1.78 -20.31
N GLU A 121 -9.42 -2.70 -21.16
CA GLU A 121 -10.83 -2.77 -21.53
C GLU A 121 -11.68 -2.96 -20.27
N LYS A 122 -12.70 -2.11 -20.10
CA LYS A 122 -13.58 -2.11 -18.92
C LYS A 122 -14.67 -3.15 -19.10
N ASP A 123 -14.28 -4.42 -19.09
CA ASP A 123 -15.14 -5.57 -19.28
C ASP A 123 -15.34 -6.40 -17.99
N GLU A 124 -16.14 -7.47 -18.10
CA GLU A 124 -16.41 -8.39 -16.99
C GLU A 124 -15.14 -9.09 -16.49
N LYS A 125 -14.22 -9.43 -17.41
CA LYS A 125 -12.96 -10.12 -17.07
C LYS A 125 -12.06 -9.24 -16.20
N LEU A 126 -12.02 -7.93 -16.44
CA LEU A 126 -11.30 -7.01 -15.58
C LEU A 126 -11.90 -7.00 -14.17
N GLY A 127 -13.22 -7.00 -14.06
CA GLY A 127 -13.94 -7.11 -12.78
C GLY A 127 -13.62 -8.41 -12.03
N GLU A 128 -13.64 -9.55 -12.73
CA GLU A 128 -13.28 -10.86 -12.18
C GLU A 128 -11.82 -10.89 -11.72
N LEU A 129 -10.90 -10.35 -12.52
CA LEU A 129 -9.48 -10.26 -12.17
C LEU A 129 -9.29 -9.47 -10.87
N HIS A 130 -9.95 -8.31 -10.75
CA HIS A 130 -9.91 -7.49 -9.54
C HIS A 130 -10.50 -8.23 -8.34
N ALA A 131 -11.66 -8.86 -8.49
CA ALA A 131 -12.32 -9.60 -7.42
C ALA A 131 -11.47 -10.77 -6.91
N ASN A 132 -10.90 -11.55 -7.83
CA ASN A 132 -10.04 -12.69 -7.49
C ASN A 132 -8.76 -12.23 -6.77
N LEU A 133 -8.10 -11.18 -7.26
CA LEU A 133 -6.94 -10.60 -6.58
C LEU A 133 -7.27 -10.18 -5.15
N ILE A 134 -8.38 -9.47 -4.92
CA ILE A 134 -8.77 -9.03 -3.59
C ILE A 134 -9.08 -10.23 -2.68
N GLN A 135 -9.77 -11.24 -3.18
CA GLN A 135 -10.10 -12.45 -2.42
C GLN A 135 -8.84 -13.22 -2.02
N GLU A 136 -7.91 -13.44 -2.95
CA GLU A 136 -6.64 -14.12 -2.68
C GLU A 136 -5.77 -13.32 -1.71
N PHE A 137 -5.70 -12.00 -1.89
CA PHE A 137 -4.93 -11.12 -1.03
C PHE A 137 -5.47 -11.08 0.40
N SER A 138 -6.80 -11.00 0.58
CA SER A 138 -7.44 -11.10 1.90
C SER A 138 -7.11 -12.43 2.57
N ASN A 139 -7.27 -13.55 1.85
CA ASN A 139 -6.97 -14.88 2.38
C ASN A 139 -5.49 -15.04 2.75
N TYR A 140 -4.58 -14.38 2.02
CA TYR A 140 -3.16 -14.36 2.37
C TYR A 140 -2.93 -13.60 3.66
N LEU A 141 -3.49 -12.39 3.82
CA LEU A 141 -3.33 -11.61 5.04
C LEU A 141 -3.90 -12.34 6.27
N ASP A 142 -5.09 -12.93 6.17
CA ASP A 142 -5.74 -13.66 7.28
C ASP A 142 -4.91 -14.86 7.79
N LYS A 143 -4.03 -15.43 6.96
CA LYS A 143 -3.15 -16.55 7.32
C LYS A 143 -1.81 -16.11 7.93
N ASN A 144 -1.43 -14.86 7.72
CA ASN A 144 -0.12 -14.31 8.10
C ASN A 144 -0.25 -13.14 9.11
N HIS A 145 -1.45 -12.97 9.69
CA HIS A 145 -1.77 -12.09 10.80
C HIS A 145 -2.05 -12.87 12.08
#